data_AF-A0A140GRF7-F1
#
_entry.id   AF-A0A140GRF7-F1
#
_cell.length_a   1.000
_cell.length_b   1.000
_cell.length_c   1.000
_cell.angle_alpha   90.00
_cell.angle_beta   90.00
_cell.angle_gamma   90.00
#
_symmetry.space_group_name_H-M   'P 1'
#
loop_
_entity.id
_entity.type
_entity.pdbx_description
1 polymer ?
#
loop_
_entity_poly.entity_id
_entity_poly.type
_entity_poly.pdbx_seq_one_letter_code
_entity_poly.pdbx_strand_id
1 'polypeptide(L)'
;MKEINSLSEIINEYSLEVERFSEKRDIYEKNVQKHEALISKYEKLIESHKEKIEKLSAKKPKRINFVKEVVQPLVRIINDKLSKGHRYEILGPYGLNGNILVKFIPGDCDEYDYKYINLIPCLEERKIYYLTDKPVPNPYKEGSIGYYNHQNFEEAELPDDINSILNILKTYKKS
;
A
#
# COMPACT_ATOMS: atom_id res chain seq x y z
N MET A 1 -19.25 -36.86 -58.42
CA MET A 1 -18.37 -35.97 -59.20
C MET A 1 -19.01 -35.79 -60.56
N LYS A 2 -19.20 -34.55 -61.04
CA LYS A 2 -19.61 -34.33 -62.44
C LYS A 2 -18.47 -34.79 -63.35
N GLU A 3 -18.76 -35.57 -64.38
CA GLU A 3 -17.78 -35.86 -65.44
C GLU A 3 -17.61 -34.58 -66.26
N ILE A 4 -16.38 -34.07 -66.30
CA ILE A 4 -16.00 -32.90 -67.08
C ILE A 4 -15.58 -33.42 -68.46
N ASN A 5 -16.31 -33.03 -69.49
CA ASN A 5 -16.22 -33.63 -70.82
C ASN A 5 -15.50 -32.73 -71.85
N SER A 6 -15.05 -31.54 -71.44
CA SER A 6 -14.27 -30.66 -72.33
C SER A 6 -13.25 -29.79 -71.59
N LEU A 7 -12.20 -29.40 -72.31
CA LEU A 7 -11.18 -28.45 -71.83
C LEU A 7 -11.80 -27.10 -71.40
N SER A 8 -12.90 -26.68 -72.06
CA SER A 8 -13.58 -25.42 -71.74
C SER A 8 -14.22 -25.41 -70.35
N GLU A 9 -14.74 -26.56 -69.91
CA GLU A 9 -15.31 -26.72 -68.57
C GLU A 9 -14.21 -26.70 -67.49
N ILE A 10 -13.06 -27.31 -67.76
CA ILE A 10 -11.88 -27.27 -66.87
C ILE A 10 -11.39 -25.82 -66.70
N ILE A 11 -11.28 -25.06 -67.80
CA ILE A 11 -10.85 -23.66 -67.77
C ILE A 11 -11.84 -22.79 -66.99
N ASN A 12 -13.14 -23.02 -67.15
CA ASN A 12 -14.17 -22.28 -66.41
C ASN A 12 -14.13 -22.59 -64.91
N GLU A 13 -14.00 -23.86 -64.50
CA GLU A 13 -13.86 -24.21 -63.08
C GLU A 13 -12.60 -23.61 -62.46
N TYR A 14 -11.46 -23.66 -63.16
CA TYR A 14 -10.23 -23.03 -62.70
C TYR A 14 -10.38 -21.52 -62.54
N SER A 15 -11.03 -20.85 -63.49
CA SER A 15 -11.28 -19.40 -63.45
C SER A 15 -12.15 -19.00 -62.24
N LEU A 16 -13.21 -19.77 -61.98
CA LEU A 16 -14.07 -19.57 -60.80
C LEU A 16 -13.30 -19.77 -59.49
N GLU A 17 -12.39 -20.75 -59.44
CA GLU A 17 -11.58 -20.99 -58.26
C GLU A 17 -10.54 -19.88 -58.04
N VAL A 18 -9.94 -19.35 -59.11
CA VAL A 18 -9.05 -18.18 -59.06
C VAL A 18 -9.79 -16.94 -58.52
N GLU A 19 -11.03 -16.70 -58.97
CA GLU A 19 -11.87 -15.62 -58.44
C GLU A 19 -12.14 -15.79 -56.94
N ARG A 20 -12.55 -16.98 -56.49
CA ARG A 20 -12.75 -17.28 -55.06
C ARG A 20 -11.49 -17.09 -54.23
N PHE A 21 -10.32 -17.47 -54.77
CA PHE A 21 -9.05 -17.23 -54.11
C PHE A 21 -8.73 -15.74 -54.00
N SER A 22 -9.01 -14.96 -55.05
CA SER A 22 -8.85 -13.50 -55.02
C SER A 22 -9.73 -12.86 -53.94
N GLU A 23 -11.02 -13.23 -53.87
CA GLU A 23 -11.94 -12.72 -52.84
C GLU A 23 -11.47 -13.04 -51.42
N LYS A 24 -11.00 -14.27 -51.18
CA LYS A 24 -10.42 -14.67 -49.89
C LYS A 24 -9.19 -13.83 -49.57
N ARG A 25 -8.30 -13.62 -50.53
CA ARG A 25 -7.09 -12.80 -50.34
C ARG A 25 -7.45 -11.38 -49.91
N ASP A 26 -8.43 -10.77 -50.57
CA ASP A 26 -8.87 -9.40 -50.27
C ASP A 26 -9.47 -9.28 -48.86
N ILE A 27 -10.21 -10.30 -48.40
CA ILE A 27 -10.72 -10.35 -47.02
C ILE A 27 -9.57 -10.46 -46.02
N TYR A 28 -8.58 -11.32 -46.28
CA TYR A 28 -7.39 -11.43 -45.44
C TYR A 28 -6.62 -10.13 -45.37
N GLU A 29 -6.41 -9.46 -46.50
CA GLU A 29 -5.65 -8.21 -46.58
C GLU A 29 -6.35 -7.08 -45.80
N LYS A 30 -7.69 -6.97 -45.91
CA LYS A 30 -8.49 -6.05 -45.08
C LYS A 30 -8.36 -6.35 -43.58
N ASN A 31 -8.35 -7.64 -43.21
CA ASN A 31 -8.18 -8.03 -41.82
C ASN A 31 -6.78 -7.69 -41.31
N VAL A 32 -5.73 -7.92 -42.09
CA VAL A 32 -4.34 -7.54 -41.75
C VAL A 32 -4.26 -6.05 -41.48
N GLN A 33 -4.75 -5.21 -42.41
CA GLN A 33 -4.76 -3.75 -42.24
C GLN A 33 -5.50 -3.29 -40.98
N LYS A 34 -6.64 -3.92 -40.67
CA LYS A 34 -7.40 -3.64 -39.45
C LYS A 34 -6.57 -3.97 -38.18
N HIS A 35 -5.85 -5.08 -38.17
CA HIS A 35 -5.02 -5.47 -37.03
C HIS A 35 -3.79 -4.58 -36.89
N GLU A 36 -3.13 -4.21 -38.00
CA GLU A 36 -2.01 -3.26 -38.00
C GLU A 36 -2.42 -1.90 -37.42
N ALA A 37 -3.60 -1.39 -37.80
CA ALA A 37 -4.14 -0.16 -37.23
C ALA A 37 -4.41 -0.27 -35.72
N LEU A 38 -4.89 -1.44 -35.25
CA LEU A 38 -5.09 -1.69 -33.82
C LEU A 38 -3.76 -1.78 -33.06
N ILE A 39 -2.76 -2.47 -33.61
CA ILE A 39 -1.42 -2.56 -33.03
C ILE A 39 -0.83 -1.15 -32.88
N SER A 40 -0.83 -0.35 -33.94
CA SER A 40 -0.32 1.03 -33.89
C SER A 40 -1.05 1.90 -32.86
N LYS A 41 -2.38 1.73 -32.72
CA LYS A 41 -3.15 2.42 -31.69
C LYS A 41 -2.73 2.02 -30.27
N TYR A 42 -2.55 0.73 -30.02
CA TYR A 42 -2.16 0.24 -28.69
C TYR A 42 -0.70 0.55 -28.35
N GLU A 43 0.21 0.54 -29.31
CA GLU A 43 1.60 0.97 -29.11
C GLU A 43 1.67 2.41 -28.63
N LYS A 44 0.92 3.32 -29.26
CA LYS A 44 0.81 4.72 -28.81
C LYS A 44 0.24 4.83 -27.39
N LEU A 45 -0.73 3.99 -27.05
CA LEU A 45 -1.34 3.97 -25.71
C LEU A 45 -0.34 3.47 -24.66
N ILE A 46 0.43 2.42 -24.97
CA ILE A 46 1.48 1.87 -24.10
C ILE A 46 2.53 2.94 -23.84
N GLU A 47 2.98 3.64 -24.87
CA GLU A 47 4.00 4.68 -24.73
C GLU A 47 3.50 5.85 -23.86
N SER A 48 2.27 6.31 -24.10
CA SER A 48 1.64 7.32 -23.24
C SER A 48 1.54 6.88 -21.78
N HIS A 49 1.23 5.61 -21.51
CA HIS A 49 1.19 5.08 -20.16
C HIS A 49 2.58 4.95 -19.53
N LYS A 50 3.61 4.57 -20.29
CA LYS A 50 4.99 4.54 -19.80
C LYS A 50 5.45 5.93 -19.36
N GLU A 51 5.22 6.96 -20.18
CA GLU A 51 5.55 8.35 -19.80
C GLU A 51 4.81 8.79 -18.53
N LYS A 52 3.54 8.41 -18.36
CA LYS A 52 2.78 8.71 -17.13
C LYS A 52 3.37 8.01 -15.92
N ILE A 53 3.73 6.73 -16.05
CA ILE A 53 4.38 5.95 -14.99
C ILE A 53 5.72 6.59 -14.61
N GLU A 54 6.51 7.03 -15.58
CA GLU A 54 7.79 7.70 -15.35
C GLU A 54 7.62 9.04 -14.63
N LYS A 55 6.66 9.86 -15.07
CA LYS A 55 6.33 11.13 -14.37
C LYS A 55 5.87 10.89 -12.93
N LEU A 56 5.10 9.82 -12.68
CA LEU A 56 4.66 9.44 -11.34
C LEU A 56 5.79 8.83 -10.50
N SER A 57 6.69 8.07 -11.12
CA SER A 57 7.82 7.45 -10.43
C SER A 57 8.87 8.48 -10.03
N ALA A 58 9.13 9.47 -10.89
CA ALA A 58 9.99 10.62 -10.59
C ALA A 58 9.40 11.51 -9.49
N LYS A 59 8.07 11.55 -9.36
CA LYS A 59 7.36 12.27 -8.31
C LYS A 59 7.12 11.45 -7.04
N LYS A 60 7.68 10.23 -6.91
CA LYS A 60 7.50 9.43 -5.70
C LYS A 60 7.97 10.26 -4.51
N PRO A 61 7.06 10.66 -3.59
CA PRO A 61 7.46 11.38 -2.40
C PRO A 61 8.47 10.50 -1.66
N LYS A 62 9.51 11.12 -1.10
CA LYS A 62 10.46 10.44 -0.23
C LYS A 62 9.63 9.67 0.79
N ARG A 63 9.75 8.34 0.82
CA ARG A 63 9.07 7.52 1.81
C ARG A 63 9.65 7.90 3.16
N ILE A 64 8.92 8.71 3.92
CA ILE A 64 9.30 9.09 5.27
C ILE A 64 9.13 7.85 6.13
N ASN A 65 10.21 7.40 6.76
CA ASN A 65 10.10 6.36 7.76
C ASN A 65 9.72 7.04 9.08
N PHE A 66 8.42 7.10 9.38
CA PHE A 66 7.89 7.78 10.56
C PHE A 66 8.54 7.31 11.87
N VAL A 67 8.81 6.00 12.00
CA VAL A 67 9.49 5.45 13.18
C VAL A 67 10.89 6.04 13.32
N LYS A 68 11.67 6.04 12.24
CA LYS A 68 13.06 6.50 12.26
C LYS A 68 13.20 8.01 12.34
N GLU A 69 12.32 8.74 11.65
CA GLU A 69 12.44 10.19 11.45
C GLU A 69 11.69 11.00 12.53
N VAL A 70 10.68 10.41 13.19
CA VAL A 70 9.86 11.12 14.20
C VAL A 70 9.89 10.42 15.55
N VAL A 71 9.52 9.15 15.62
CA VAL A 71 9.38 8.44 16.90
C VAL A 71 10.72 8.24 17.57
N GLN A 72 11.74 7.76 16.86
CA GLN A 72 13.04 7.47 17.45
C GLN A 72 13.72 8.72 18.04
N PRO A 73 13.75 9.90 17.38
CA PRO A 73 14.22 11.14 18.00
C PRO A 73 13.44 11.52 19.26
N LEU A 74 12.10 11.45 19.21
CA LEU A 74 11.25 11.75 20.37
C LEU A 74 11.57 10.83 21.56
N VAL A 75 11.64 9.52 21.32
CA VAL A 75 11.92 8.52 22.34
C VAL A 75 13.29 8.73 22.98
N ARG A 76 14.31 9.13 22.20
CA ARG A 76 15.62 9.50 22.74
C ARG A 76 15.53 10.68 23.71
N ILE A 77 14.82 11.74 23.33
CA ILE A 77 14.62 12.92 24.18
C ILE A 77 13.89 12.56 25.48
N ILE A 78 12.86 11.73 25.39
CA ILE A 78 12.13 11.24 26.58
C ILE A 78 13.05 10.39 27.46
N ASN A 79 13.81 9.47 26.87
CA ASN A 79 14.73 8.58 27.59
C ASN A 79 15.85 9.34 28.29
N ASP A 80 16.37 10.42 27.69
CA ASP A 80 17.38 11.28 28.29
C ASP A 80 16.85 12.02 29.53
N LYS A 81 15.53 12.25 29.61
CA LYS A 81 14.86 12.87 30.76
C LYS A 81 14.46 11.87 31.84
N LEU A 82 14.10 10.65 31.45
CA LEU A 82 13.89 9.52 32.36
C LEU A 82 15.26 9.04 32.85
N SER A 83 15.79 9.63 33.92
CA SER A 83 16.96 9.22 34.72
C SER A 83 17.97 8.26 34.04
N LYS A 84 19.22 8.71 33.86
CA LYS A 84 20.32 7.95 33.24
C LYS A 84 20.26 6.44 33.55
N GLY A 85 20.09 5.61 32.52
CA GLY A 85 20.14 4.15 32.62
C GLY A 85 18.95 3.39 32.05
N HIS A 86 17.90 4.05 31.58
CA HIS A 86 16.79 3.37 30.89
C HIS A 86 17.21 2.91 29.49
N ARG A 87 16.92 1.65 29.17
CA ARG A 87 16.87 1.16 27.79
C ARG A 87 15.46 1.38 27.25
N TYR A 88 15.32 1.59 25.94
CA TYR A 88 14.01 1.71 25.31
C TYR A 88 13.83 0.72 24.17
N GLU A 89 12.59 0.30 23.97
CA GLU A 89 12.16 -0.55 22.86
C GLU A 89 11.04 0.14 22.10
N ILE A 90 11.13 0.14 20.77
CA ILE A 90 10.09 0.65 19.88
C ILE A 90 9.53 -0.55 19.14
N LEU A 91 8.25 -0.83 19.36
CA LEU A 91 7.52 -1.97 18.83
C LEU A 91 6.44 -1.48 17.86
N GLY A 92 6.39 -2.07 16.67
CA GLY A 92 5.44 -1.69 15.61
C GLY A 92 6.12 -1.06 14.38
N PRO A 93 5.36 -0.40 13.50
CA PRO A 93 3.92 -0.11 13.61
C PRO A 93 3.03 -1.36 13.53
N TYR A 94 1.92 -1.36 14.26
CA TYR A 94 0.91 -2.43 14.30
C TYR A 94 -0.46 -1.93 13.82
N GLY A 95 -1.25 -2.84 13.24
CA GLY A 95 -2.63 -2.56 12.84
C GLY A 95 -2.76 -1.55 11.70
N LEU A 96 -4.01 -1.20 11.38
CA LEU A 96 -4.33 -0.27 10.29
C LEU A 96 -4.05 1.20 10.64
N ASN A 97 -4.04 1.55 11.93
CA ASN A 97 -3.73 2.89 12.42
C ASN A 97 -2.23 3.13 12.64
N GLY A 98 -1.38 2.12 12.37
CA GLY A 98 0.07 2.24 12.52
C GLY A 98 0.50 2.53 13.96
N ASN A 99 -0.18 1.93 14.94
CA ASN A 99 0.11 2.09 16.36
C ASN A 99 1.54 1.64 16.70
N ILE A 100 2.26 2.43 17.49
CA ILE A 100 3.62 2.18 17.91
C ILE A 100 3.68 2.14 19.43
N LEU A 101 4.08 1.01 20.00
CA LEU A 101 4.31 0.87 21.43
C LEU A 101 5.77 1.19 21.75
N VAL A 102 5.98 2.18 22.61
CA VAL A 102 7.31 2.52 23.14
C VAL A 102 7.37 2.06 24.60
N LYS A 103 8.39 1.29 24.95
CA LYS A 103 8.70 0.87 26.31
C LYS A 103 10.01 1.51 26.79
N PHE A 104 10.03 1.97 28.03
CA PHE A 104 11.20 2.49 28.73
C PHE A 104 11.45 1.60 29.95
N ILE A 105 12.48 0.77 29.84
CA ILE A 105 12.83 -0.27 30.81
C ILE A 105 14.02 0.23 31.64
N PRO A 106 13.90 0.36 32.97
CA PRO A 106 15.01 0.74 33.84
C PRO A 106 16.16 -0.28 33.70
N GLY A 107 17.41 0.19 33.68
CA GLY A 107 18.58 -0.66 33.43
C GLY A 107 18.83 -1.76 34.48
N ASP A 108 18.36 -1.56 35.71
CA ASP A 108 18.56 -2.48 36.84
C ASP A 108 17.33 -3.35 37.14
N CYS A 109 16.32 -3.36 36.26
CA CYS A 109 15.06 -4.07 36.50
C CYS A 109 14.82 -5.20 35.48
N ASP A 110 14.12 -6.24 35.93
CA ASP A 110 13.56 -7.26 35.04
C ASP A 110 12.56 -6.62 34.06
N GLU A 111 12.30 -7.26 32.91
CA GLU A 111 11.42 -6.77 31.82
C GLU A 111 9.95 -6.50 32.20
N TYR A 112 9.64 -6.59 33.49
CA TYR A 112 8.31 -6.62 34.07
C TYR A 112 7.91 -5.33 34.78
N ASP A 113 8.84 -4.39 34.98
CA ASP A 113 8.55 -3.04 35.50
C ASP A 113 9.07 -1.99 34.51
N TYR A 114 8.17 -1.39 33.73
CA TYR A 114 8.55 -0.42 32.70
C TYR A 114 7.51 0.67 32.51
N LYS A 115 7.97 1.82 32.03
CA LYS A 115 7.08 2.88 31.54
C LYS A 115 6.79 2.68 30.06
N TYR A 116 5.60 3.04 29.59
CA TYR A 116 5.27 2.90 28.19
C TYR A 116 4.27 3.95 27.70
N ILE A 117 4.23 4.11 26.38
CA ILE A 117 3.25 4.92 25.68
C ILE A 117 2.93 4.27 24.32
N ASN A 118 1.67 4.32 23.92
CA ASN A 118 1.25 3.94 22.57
C ASN A 118 1.08 5.22 21.76
N LEU A 119 1.77 5.32 20.63
CA LEU A 119 1.74 6.47 19.72
C LEU A 119 1.00 6.09 18.44
N ILE A 120 0.11 6.96 17.99
CA ILE A 120 -0.71 6.78 16.79
C ILE A 120 -0.46 7.97 15.87
N PRO A 121 0.22 7.79 14.74
CA PRO A 121 0.44 8.88 13.78
C PRO A 121 -0.85 9.24 13.05
N CYS A 122 -1.22 10.53 13.06
CA CYS A 122 -2.24 11.07 12.17
C CYS A 122 -1.57 11.98 11.12
N LEU A 123 -1.29 11.42 9.95
CA LEU A 123 -0.58 12.14 8.87
C LEU A 123 -1.43 13.26 8.27
N GLU A 124 -2.75 13.10 8.23
CA GLU A 124 -3.68 14.11 7.69
C GLU A 124 -3.67 15.38 8.54
N GLU A 125 -3.66 15.21 9.87
CA GLU A 125 -3.67 16.32 10.81
C GLU A 125 -2.26 16.79 11.21
N ARG A 126 -1.22 16.07 10.79
CA ARG A 126 0.18 16.30 11.18
C ARG A 126 0.38 16.24 12.69
N LYS A 127 -0.36 15.36 13.36
CA LYS A 127 -0.36 15.17 14.81
C LYS A 127 0.04 13.77 15.19
N ILE A 128 0.49 13.62 16.43
CA ILE A 128 0.68 12.32 17.06
C ILE A 128 -0.37 12.22 18.15
N TYR A 129 -1.11 11.12 18.17
CA TYR A 129 -2.05 10.79 19.23
C TYR A 129 -1.43 9.75 20.15
N TYR A 130 -1.95 9.63 21.37
CA TYR A 130 -1.63 8.54 22.28
C TYR A 130 -2.90 7.91 22.86
N LEU A 131 -2.80 6.65 23.27
CA LEU A 131 -3.89 5.96 23.94
C LEU A 131 -3.93 6.34 25.43
N THR A 132 -5.03 6.93 25.87
CA THR A 132 -5.30 7.24 27.27
C THR A 132 -5.69 5.98 28.06
N ASP A 133 -5.99 6.12 29.35
CA ASP A 133 -6.48 5.01 30.19
C ASP A 133 -8.01 4.89 30.20
N LYS A 134 -8.72 5.77 29.49
CA LYS A 134 -10.17 5.74 29.44
C LYS A 134 -10.63 4.69 28.44
N PRO A 135 -11.33 3.63 28.88
CA PRO A 135 -11.76 2.57 27.99
C PRO A 135 -12.86 3.08 27.05
N VAL A 136 -12.83 2.63 25.79
CA VAL A 136 -13.85 2.91 24.79
C VAL A 136 -14.44 1.59 24.31
N PRO A 137 -15.77 1.38 24.44
CA PRO A 137 -16.40 0.14 24.00
C PRO A 137 -16.21 -0.04 22.49
N ASN A 138 -15.99 -1.28 22.08
CA ASN A 138 -15.80 -1.63 20.67
C ASN A 138 -17.13 -1.46 19.92
N PRO A 139 -17.24 -0.51 18.97
CA PRO A 139 -18.49 -0.26 18.25
C PRO A 139 -18.69 -1.26 17.11
N TYR A 140 -17.68 -2.08 16.78
CA TYR A 140 -17.70 -2.96 15.63
C TYR A 140 -18.23 -4.36 16.00
N LYS A 141 -18.84 -5.03 15.01
CA LYS A 141 -19.31 -6.40 15.17
C LYS A 141 -18.13 -7.37 15.35
N GLU A 142 -18.24 -8.29 16.31
CA GLU A 142 -17.26 -9.36 16.54
C GLU A 142 -16.94 -10.12 15.23
N GLY A 143 -15.65 -10.39 15.02
CA GLY A 143 -15.14 -11.02 13.80
C GLY A 143 -14.87 -10.07 12.62
N SER A 144 -15.27 -8.79 12.70
CA SER A 144 -14.91 -7.81 11.67
C SER A 144 -13.45 -7.33 11.81
N ILE A 145 -12.88 -6.84 10.71
CA ILE A 145 -11.55 -6.21 10.74
C ILE A 145 -11.52 -5.04 11.74
N GLY A 146 -12.60 -4.25 11.78
CA GLY A 146 -12.75 -3.15 12.74
C GLY A 146 -12.70 -3.64 14.19
N TYR A 147 -13.35 -4.77 14.50
CA TYR A 147 -13.35 -5.34 15.84
C TYR A 147 -11.94 -5.71 16.33
N TYR A 148 -11.13 -6.35 15.48
CA TYR A 148 -9.76 -6.73 15.83
C TYR A 148 -8.77 -5.57 15.85
N ASN A 149 -9.06 -4.47 15.15
CA ASN A 149 -8.20 -3.28 15.11
C ASN A 149 -8.67 -2.18 16.08
N HIS A 150 -9.81 -2.37 16.76
CA HIS A 150 -10.35 -1.38 17.69
C HIS A 150 -9.36 -1.16 18.84
N GLN A 151 -8.99 0.10 19.04
CA GLN A 151 -8.22 0.51 20.19
C GLN A 151 -9.21 0.63 21.36
N ASN A 152 -9.10 -0.25 22.35
CA ASN A 152 -10.03 -0.29 23.49
C ASN A 152 -9.95 0.95 24.41
N PHE A 153 -9.28 2.01 23.99
CA PHE A 153 -8.98 3.21 24.77
C PHE A 153 -9.16 4.47 23.93
N GLU A 154 -9.54 5.57 24.59
CA GLU A 154 -9.68 6.89 23.95
C GLU A 154 -8.31 7.40 23.49
N GLU A 155 -8.29 8.01 22.31
CA GLU A 155 -7.13 8.70 21.75
C GLU A 155 -7.13 10.17 22.19
N ALA A 156 -5.96 10.67 22.57
CA ALA A 156 -5.76 12.08 22.87
C ALA A 156 -4.51 12.60 22.16
N GLU A 157 -4.49 13.88 21.81
CA GLU A 157 -3.34 14.50 21.16
C GLU A 157 -2.11 14.45 22.09
N LEU A 158 -0.97 14.06 21.54
CA LEU A 158 0.29 14.04 22.26
C LEU A 158 0.70 15.49 22.56
N PRO A 159 1.00 15.86 23.81
CA PRO A 159 1.46 17.19 24.16
C PRO A 159 2.76 17.55 23.44
N ASP A 160 2.93 18.83 23.10
CA ASP A 160 4.16 19.33 22.45
C ASP A 160 5.35 19.42 23.41
N ASP A 161 5.10 19.43 24.73
CA ASP A 161 6.16 19.58 25.74
C ASP A 161 6.56 18.23 26.37
N ILE A 162 7.87 18.00 26.48
CA ILE A 162 8.43 16.74 26.97
C ILE A 162 7.98 16.43 28.40
N ASN A 163 7.78 17.44 29.26
CA ASN A 163 7.40 17.21 30.65
C ASN A 163 5.97 16.67 30.76
N SER A 164 5.04 17.20 29.97
CA SER A 164 3.68 16.66 29.86
C SER A 164 3.70 15.26 29.25
N ILE A 165 4.56 14.99 28.26
CA ILE A 165 4.74 13.63 27.74
C ILE A 165 5.22 12.67 28.84
N LEU A 166 6.17 13.08 29.69
CA LEU A 166 6.63 12.26 30.82
C LEU A 166 5.52 11.94 31.82
N ASN A 167 4.58 12.86 32.02
CA ASN A 167 3.46 12.72 32.95
C ASN A 167 2.37 11.78 32.44
N ILE A 168 2.24 11.59 31.13
CA ILE A 168 1.26 10.67 30.53
C ILE A 168 1.82 9.26 30.30
N LEU A 169 3.11 9.03 30.60
CA LEU A 169 3.69 7.68 30.52
C LEU A 169 3.00 6.74 31.50
N LYS A 170 2.50 5.64 30.95
CA LYS A 170 1.87 4.57 31.73
C LYS A 170 2.94 3.74 32.39
N THR A 171 2.63 3.14 33.54
CA THR A 171 3.53 2.21 34.21
C THR A 171 2.93 0.81 34.14
N TYR A 172 3.69 -0.13 33.61
CA TYR A 172 3.42 -1.55 33.76
C TYR A 172 4.20 -2.05 34.97
N LYS A 173 3.51 -2.75 35.87
CA LYS A 173 4.11 -3.51 36.96
C LYS A 173 3.54 -4.91 36.96
N LYS A 174 4.40 -5.92 37.08
CA LYS A 174 3.94 -7.29 37.24
C LYS A 174 3.61 -7.53 38.72
N SER A 175 2.34 -7.81 38.97
CA SER A 175 1.80 -8.24 40.26
C SER A 175 2.27 -9.65 40.63
#